data_AF-A0A1J3GYG7-F1
#
_entry.id   AF-A0A1J3GYG7-F1
#
_cell.length_a   1.000
_cell.length_b   1.000
_cell.length_c   1.000
_cell.angle_alpha   90.00
_cell.angle_beta   90.00
_cell.angle_gamma   90.00
#
_symmetry.space_group_name_H-M   'P 1'
#
loop_
_entity.id
_entity.type
_entity.pdbx_description
1 polymer ?
#
loop_
_entity_poly.entity_id
_entity_poly.type
_entity_poly.pdbx_seq_one_letter_code
_entity_poly.pdbx_strand_id
1 'polypeptide(L)'
;TGKGGRLALGRLGALCEQLAELNSDGFEVILVSSGAVGLGRQRLRYRQLVNSSFADLQKPQSELDGKACAGVGQSSLMAYYETMFDQLDVTAAQLLVNDSSFRDKDFRKQLNETVKSMLDLRVIPIFNENDAISTRRAPYQDSSGIFWDNDSLAALLALELKADLLILLSDVEGLYTGPPSDPNSKLIHTFIKEKHQDEITFGDKSRLGRGGMTAKVKAAVNAAYAGIPVIITSGYAAENIDKVLRGLRVGTLFHQDARLWAPITDSTARDMAVAARESSRKLQALSSEDRKKVLYDIADALEANEKTIRAENELDVTAAQEAGIEESLVARLVMTTGKISSLAASVRTLADMEDPIGRVLKKTEVADGLVLEKTSSPLGVLLIVFESRPDALVQIASLAIRSGNGLLLKGGKEARRSNAILHKVITDAIPETVGGKLIGLVTSREEIPDLLKLDDA
;
A
#
# COMPACT_ATOMS: atom_id res chain seq x y z
N THR A 1 -14.51 -0.38 -17.58
CA THR A 1 -14.48 -0.93 -18.96
C THR A 1 -13.14 -1.56 -19.24
N GLY A 2 -13.07 -2.58 -20.11
CA GLY A 2 -11.82 -3.23 -20.54
C GLY A 2 -11.14 -2.54 -21.71
N LYS A 3 -10.08 -3.17 -22.27
CA LYS A 3 -9.40 -2.69 -23.49
C LYS A 3 -10.43 -2.48 -24.62
N GLY A 4 -10.39 -1.32 -25.26
CA GLY A 4 -11.32 -0.96 -26.35
C GLY A 4 -12.68 -0.37 -25.90
N GLY A 5 -12.86 -0.05 -24.61
CA GLY A 5 -14.04 0.65 -24.10
C GLY A 5 -15.28 -0.23 -23.89
N ARG A 6 -15.15 -1.55 -24.11
CA ARG A 6 -16.22 -2.53 -23.82
C ARG A 6 -16.38 -2.74 -22.32
N LEU A 7 -17.57 -3.15 -21.89
CA LEU A 7 -17.80 -3.54 -20.50
C LEU A 7 -16.95 -4.79 -20.17
N ALA A 8 -16.26 -4.78 -19.03
CA ALA A 8 -15.46 -5.90 -18.59
C ALA A 8 -16.31 -6.79 -17.69
N LEU A 9 -17.08 -7.71 -18.28
CA LEU A 9 -18.08 -8.51 -17.56
C LEU A 9 -17.47 -9.32 -16.41
N GLY A 10 -16.28 -9.90 -16.57
CA GLY A 10 -15.62 -10.64 -15.49
C GLY A 10 -15.30 -9.77 -14.27
N ARG A 11 -14.89 -8.51 -14.47
CA ARG A 11 -14.68 -7.57 -13.36
C ARG A 11 -15.98 -7.09 -12.73
N LEU A 12 -17.03 -6.92 -13.54
CA LEU A 12 -18.34 -6.57 -13.03
C LEU A 12 -18.92 -7.71 -12.17
N GLY A 13 -18.78 -8.95 -12.63
CA GLY A 13 -19.19 -10.14 -11.87
C GLY A 13 -18.44 -10.26 -10.55
N ALA A 14 -17.10 -10.16 -10.57
CA ALA A 14 -16.28 -10.19 -9.35
C ALA A 14 -16.63 -9.06 -8.36
N LEU A 15 -17.05 -7.89 -8.86
CA LEU A 15 -17.56 -6.82 -8.00
C LEU A 15 -18.92 -7.19 -7.41
N CYS A 16 -19.86 -7.71 -8.20
CA CYS A 16 -21.18 -8.10 -7.71
C CYS A 16 -21.09 -9.23 -6.67
N GLU A 17 -20.20 -10.20 -6.87
CA GLU A 17 -19.91 -11.27 -5.90
C GLU A 17 -19.44 -10.70 -4.56
N GLN A 18 -18.47 -9.79 -4.57
CA GLN A 18 -18.01 -9.11 -3.34
C GLN A 18 -19.13 -8.32 -2.65
N LEU A 19 -19.90 -7.55 -3.40
CA LEU A 19 -20.98 -6.75 -2.82
C LEU A 19 -22.11 -7.63 -2.25
N ALA A 20 -22.38 -8.78 -2.88
CA ALA A 20 -23.32 -9.76 -2.38
C ALA A 20 -22.83 -10.43 -1.08
N GLU A 21 -21.55 -10.77 -1.01
CA GLU A 21 -20.92 -11.31 0.21
C GLU A 21 -21.04 -10.31 1.38
N LEU A 22 -20.72 -9.02 1.14
CA LEU A 22 -20.88 -7.97 2.15
C LEU A 22 -22.33 -7.80 2.61
N ASN A 23 -23.28 -7.82 1.68
CA ASN A 23 -24.70 -7.74 2.02
C ASN A 23 -25.16 -8.96 2.84
N SER A 24 -24.61 -10.14 2.56
CA SER A 24 -24.85 -11.35 3.36
C SER A 24 -24.26 -11.23 4.77
N ASP A 25 -23.07 -10.66 4.89
CA ASP A 25 -22.37 -10.39 6.16
C ASP A 25 -23.05 -9.29 7.00
N GLY A 26 -24.09 -8.64 6.46
CA GLY A 26 -24.91 -7.66 7.17
C GLY A 26 -24.47 -6.21 6.98
N PHE A 27 -23.56 -5.93 6.05
CA PHE A 27 -23.23 -4.56 5.67
C PHE A 27 -24.33 -3.94 4.80
N GLU A 28 -24.66 -2.67 5.07
CA GLU A 28 -25.49 -1.86 4.20
C GLU A 28 -24.66 -1.28 3.05
N VAL A 29 -24.89 -1.77 1.83
CA VAL A 29 -24.07 -1.43 0.66
C VAL A 29 -24.79 -0.47 -0.28
N ILE A 30 -24.17 0.66 -0.59
CA ILE A 30 -24.63 1.61 -1.62
C ILE A 30 -23.59 1.64 -2.75
N LEU A 31 -24.03 1.42 -4.00
CA LEU A 31 -23.15 1.46 -5.16
C LEU A 31 -23.38 2.73 -5.98
N VAL A 32 -22.30 3.47 -6.27
CA VAL A 32 -22.33 4.55 -7.27
C VAL A 32 -21.59 4.07 -8.52
N SER A 33 -22.30 3.91 -9.62
CA SER A 33 -21.74 3.34 -10.85
C SER A 33 -21.61 4.36 -11.96
N SER A 34 -20.60 4.17 -12.82
CA SER A 34 -20.39 4.96 -14.03
C SER A 34 -20.38 4.05 -15.28
N GLY A 35 -20.23 4.64 -16.46
CA GLY A 35 -20.01 3.87 -17.70
C GLY A 35 -21.22 3.78 -18.65
N ALA A 36 -22.38 4.33 -18.27
CA ALA A 36 -23.57 4.40 -19.12
C ALA A 36 -23.26 5.00 -20.51
N VAL A 37 -22.65 6.19 -20.57
CA VAL A 37 -22.30 6.84 -21.86
C VAL A 37 -21.42 5.95 -22.74
N GLY A 38 -20.42 5.27 -22.16
CA GLY A 38 -19.53 4.39 -22.92
C GLY A 38 -20.26 3.19 -23.52
N LEU A 39 -21.13 2.56 -22.73
CA LEU A 39 -21.93 1.42 -23.14
C LEU A 39 -22.98 1.81 -24.20
N GLY A 40 -23.65 2.94 -24.01
CA GLY A 40 -24.62 3.45 -24.97
C GLY A 40 -23.98 3.90 -26.28
N ARG A 41 -22.78 4.50 -26.23
CA ARG A 41 -22.01 4.84 -27.44
C ARG A 41 -21.70 3.60 -28.27
N GLN A 42 -21.33 2.49 -27.63
CA GLN A 42 -21.11 1.23 -28.34
C GLN A 42 -22.40 0.72 -29.00
N ARG A 43 -23.52 0.72 -28.28
CA ARG A 43 -24.82 0.28 -28.82
C ARG A 43 -25.32 1.18 -29.95
N LEU A 44 -25.21 2.48 -29.79
CA LEU A 44 -25.64 3.46 -30.80
C LEU A 44 -24.75 3.42 -32.04
N ARG A 45 -23.43 3.21 -31.91
CA ARG A 45 -22.57 2.97 -33.09
C ARG A 45 -22.99 1.73 -33.87
N TYR A 46 -23.32 0.64 -33.17
CA TYR A 46 -23.84 -0.56 -33.83
C TYR A 46 -25.17 -0.29 -34.54
N ARG A 47 -26.11 0.41 -33.88
CA ARG A 47 -27.39 0.80 -34.51
C ARG A 47 -27.18 1.73 -35.69
N GLN A 48 -26.26 2.69 -35.62
CA GLN A 48 -25.93 3.57 -36.73
C GLN A 48 -25.38 2.77 -37.90
N LEU A 49 -24.44 1.85 -37.66
CA LEU A 49 -23.87 0.98 -38.69
C LEU A 49 -24.91 0.10 -39.37
N VAL A 50 -25.83 -0.51 -38.62
CA VAL A 50 -26.87 -1.40 -39.17
C VAL A 50 -27.96 -0.64 -39.93
N ASN A 51 -28.22 0.62 -39.58
CA ASN A 51 -29.24 1.44 -40.25
C ASN A 51 -28.65 2.44 -41.28
N SER A 52 -27.34 2.42 -41.50
CA SER A 52 -26.68 3.31 -42.47
C SER A 52 -26.64 2.67 -43.85
N SER A 53 -26.92 3.47 -44.88
CA SER A 53 -26.67 3.04 -46.25
C SER A 53 -25.16 3.03 -46.55
N PHE A 54 -24.76 2.37 -47.64
CA PHE A 54 -23.35 2.36 -48.08
C PHE A 54 -22.81 3.78 -48.32
N ALA A 55 -23.66 4.71 -48.76
CA ALA A 55 -23.31 6.11 -48.96
C ALA A 55 -23.13 6.89 -47.64
N ASP A 56 -23.83 6.51 -46.58
CA ASP A 56 -23.70 7.15 -45.26
C ASP A 56 -22.41 6.72 -44.53
N LEU A 57 -21.93 5.50 -44.77
CA LEU A 57 -20.67 5.00 -44.22
C LEU A 57 -19.43 5.70 -44.82
N GLN A 58 -19.56 6.33 -45.99
CA GLN A 58 -18.51 7.11 -46.63
C GLN A 58 -18.41 8.55 -46.10
N LYS A 59 -19.42 9.03 -45.35
CA LYS A 59 -19.40 10.36 -44.74
C LYS A 59 -18.56 10.35 -43.45
N PRO A 60 -17.97 11.48 -43.05
CA PRO A 60 -17.33 11.62 -41.74
C PRO A 60 -18.33 11.23 -40.65
N GLN A 61 -17.97 10.27 -39.81
CA GLN A 61 -18.81 9.81 -38.71
C GLN A 61 -19.00 10.98 -37.73
N SER A 62 -20.24 11.47 -37.62
CA SER A 62 -20.59 12.49 -36.64
C SER A 62 -20.44 11.95 -35.22
N GLU A 63 -20.05 12.83 -34.30
CA GLU A 63 -19.98 12.45 -32.89
C GLU A 63 -21.40 12.19 -32.36
N LEU A 64 -21.58 11.04 -31.70
CA LEU A 64 -22.88 10.68 -31.11
C LEU A 64 -23.14 11.56 -29.89
N ASP A 65 -24.39 12.03 -29.76
CA ASP A 65 -24.84 12.78 -28.60
C ASP A 65 -24.61 11.98 -27.30
N GLY A 66 -23.87 12.58 -26.37
CA GLY A 66 -23.55 11.99 -25.08
C GLY A 66 -24.78 11.70 -24.22
N LYS A 67 -25.83 12.53 -24.32
CA LYS A 67 -27.07 12.36 -23.54
C LYS A 67 -27.89 11.18 -24.07
N ALA A 68 -28.04 11.08 -25.39
CA ALA A 68 -28.61 9.88 -26.02
C ALA A 68 -27.82 8.61 -25.65
N CYS A 69 -26.48 8.70 -25.67
CA CYS A 69 -25.62 7.58 -25.23
C CYS A 69 -25.88 7.23 -23.75
N ALA A 70 -26.03 8.20 -22.86
CA ALA A 70 -26.35 7.93 -21.46
C ALA A 70 -27.69 7.21 -21.30
N GLY A 71 -28.75 7.67 -21.96
CA GLY A 71 -30.08 7.07 -21.86
C GLY A 71 -30.10 5.60 -22.30
N VAL A 72 -29.55 5.31 -23.49
CA VAL A 72 -29.44 3.93 -24.01
C VAL A 72 -28.53 3.07 -23.13
N GLY A 73 -27.41 3.65 -22.70
CA GLY A 73 -26.40 2.94 -21.93
C GLY A 73 -26.83 2.63 -20.51
N GLN A 74 -27.62 3.50 -19.87
CA GLN A 74 -28.06 3.32 -18.49
C GLN A 74 -29.00 2.12 -18.33
N SER A 75 -29.99 1.99 -19.22
CA SER A 75 -30.86 0.80 -19.25
C SER A 75 -30.04 -0.49 -19.45
N SER A 76 -29.03 -0.41 -20.31
CA SER A 76 -28.14 -1.54 -20.57
C SER A 76 -27.27 -1.89 -19.35
N LEU A 77 -26.80 -0.89 -18.62
CA LEU A 77 -25.97 -1.04 -17.43
C LEU A 77 -26.76 -1.70 -16.29
N MET A 78 -28.00 -1.25 -16.05
CA MET A 78 -28.85 -1.87 -15.04
C MET A 78 -29.22 -3.30 -15.36
N ALA A 79 -29.53 -3.61 -16.63
CA ALA A 79 -29.79 -5.00 -17.02
C ALA A 79 -28.62 -5.94 -16.69
N TYR A 80 -27.37 -5.47 -16.79
CA TYR A 80 -26.21 -6.27 -16.38
C TYR A 80 -26.14 -6.45 -14.87
N TYR A 81 -26.36 -5.39 -14.08
CA TYR A 81 -26.38 -5.50 -12.62
C TYR A 81 -27.49 -6.41 -12.14
N GLU A 82 -28.72 -6.24 -12.63
CA GLU A 82 -29.86 -7.10 -12.31
C GLU A 82 -29.56 -8.56 -12.65
N THR A 83 -29.10 -8.84 -13.88
CA THR A 83 -28.74 -10.21 -14.27
C THR A 83 -27.68 -10.83 -13.34
N MET A 84 -26.69 -10.06 -12.89
CA MET A 84 -25.64 -10.59 -12.02
C MET A 84 -26.10 -10.76 -10.57
N PHE A 85 -26.81 -9.78 -10.02
CA PHE A 85 -27.31 -9.84 -8.65
C PHE A 85 -28.43 -10.87 -8.48
N ASP A 86 -29.27 -11.07 -9.50
CA ASP A 86 -30.30 -12.13 -9.50
C ASP A 86 -29.68 -13.53 -9.40
N GLN A 87 -28.51 -13.77 -9.99
CA GLN A 87 -27.79 -15.05 -9.83
C GLN A 87 -27.20 -15.25 -8.43
N LEU A 88 -27.12 -14.17 -7.64
CA LEU A 88 -26.56 -14.14 -6.29
C LEU A 88 -27.65 -13.96 -5.23
N ASP A 89 -28.94 -14.06 -5.61
CA ASP A 89 -30.10 -13.82 -4.74
C ASP A 89 -30.10 -12.44 -4.06
N VAL A 90 -29.50 -11.43 -4.71
CA VAL A 90 -29.48 -10.05 -4.24
C VAL A 90 -30.38 -9.20 -5.12
N THR A 91 -31.21 -8.36 -4.52
CA THR A 91 -32.01 -7.38 -5.26
C THR A 91 -31.25 -6.06 -5.38
N ALA A 92 -31.15 -5.52 -6.59
CA ALA A 92 -30.61 -4.19 -6.85
C ALA A 92 -31.73 -3.21 -7.24
N ALA A 93 -31.59 -1.93 -6.86
CA ALA A 93 -32.55 -0.89 -7.21
C ALA A 93 -31.86 0.31 -7.86
N GLN A 94 -32.40 0.78 -8.99
CA GLN A 94 -31.84 1.93 -9.70
C GLN A 94 -32.30 3.25 -9.09
N LEU A 95 -31.36 4.16 -8.83
CA LEU A 95 -31.64 5.56 -8.46
C LEU A 95 -30.85 6.53 -9.36
N LEU A 96 -31.56 7.39 -10.08
CA LEU A 96 -30.96 8.41 -10.94
C LEU A 96 -31.17 9.80 -10.36
N VAL A 97 -30.08 10.56 -10.23
CA VAL A 97 -30.12 11.87 -9.59
C VAL A 97 -29.40 12.93 -10.42
N ASN A 98 -29.85 14.18 -10.25
CA ASN A 98 -29.17 15.36 -10.76
C ASN A 98 -28.77 16.27 -9.60
N ASP A 99 -27.78 17.12 -9.82
CA ASP A 99 -27.28 18.08 -8.85
C ASP A 99 -28.32 19.08 -8.36
N SER A 100 -29.21 19.52 -9.25
CA SER A 100 -30.32 20.41 -8.92
C SER A 100 -31.24 19.82 -7.85
N SER A 101 -31.44 18.50 -7.86
CA SER A 101 -32.28 17.77 -6.89
C SER A 101 -31.78 17.95 -5.46
N PHE A 102 -30.47 17.96 -5.26
CA PHE A 102 -29.86 18.13 -3.93
C PHE A 102 -29.95 19.57 -3.41
N ARG A 103 -30.52 20.53 -4.13
CA ARG A 103 -30.83 21.86 -3.56
C ARG A 103 -32.09 21.84 -2.70
N ASP A 104 -32.99 20.91 -3.01
CA ASP A 104 -34.26 20.76 -2.32
C ASP A 104 -34.09 19.91 -1.06
N LYS A 105 -34.52 20.46 0.08
CA LYS A 105 -34.47 19.76 1.38
C LYS A 105 -35.45 18.61 1.43
N ASP A 106 -36.61 18.73 0.79
CA ASP A 106 -37.64 17.69 0.78
C ASP A 106 -37.16 16.50 -0.05
N PHE A 107 -36.49 16.77 -1.19
CA PHE A 107 -35.80 15.72 -1.97
C PHE A 107 -34.78 14.95 -1.12
N ARG A 108 -33.90 15.64 -0.38
CA ARG A 108 -32.89 14.98 0.47
C ARG A 108 -33.51 14.12 1.56
N LYS A 109 -34.59 14.60 2.17
CA LYS A 109 -35.36 13.84 3.18
C LYS A 109 -35.98 12.59 2.57
N GLN A 110 -36.68 12.73 1.43
CA GLN A 110 -37.29 11.60 0.74
C GLN A 110 -36.25 10.59 0.25
N LEU A 111 -35.10 11.07 -0.23
CA LEU A 111 -33.97 10.22 -0.62
C LEU A 111 -33.50 9.37 0.55
N ASN A 112 -33.27 9.98 1.71
CA ASN A 112 -32.88 9.27 2.94
C ASN A 112 -33.91 8.20 3.34
N GLU A 113 -35.20 8.55 3.40
CA GLU A 113 -36.27 7.62 3.77
C GLU A 113 -36.38 6.44 2.79
N THR A 114 -36.27 6.73 1.49
CA THR A 114 -36.34 5.71 0.43
C THR A 114 -35.16 4.76 0.51
N VAL A 115 -33.94 5.29 0.59
CA VAL A 115 -32.72 4.48 0.65
C VAL A 115 -32.70 3.64 1.92
N LYS A 116 -33.07 4.22 3.06
CA LYS A 116 -33.16 3.47 4.32
C LYS A 116 -34.12 2.29 4.20
N SER A 117 -35.31 2.51 3.63
CA SER A 117 -36.29 1.45 3.42
C SER A 117 -35.78 0.33 2.48
N MET A 118 -34.94 0.68 1.49
CA MET A 118 -34.28 -0.30 0.62
C MET A 118 -33.23 -1.12 1.38
N LEU A 119 -32.37 -0.46 2.16
CA LEU A 119 -31.31 -1.09 2.95
C LEU A 119 -31.88 -2.02 4.03
N ASP A 120 -32.97 -1.61 4.70
CA ASP A 120 -33.71 -2.44 5.68
C ASP A 120 -34.20 -3.77 5.06
N LEU A 121 -34.42 -3.79 3.74
CA LEU A 121 -34.82 -4.97 2.96
C LEU A 121 -33.64 -5.68 2.27
N ARG A 122 -32.40 -5.30 2.60
CA ARG A 122 -31.15 -5.80 1.97
C ARG A 122 -31.07 -5.59 0.46
N VAL A 123 -31.76 -4.57 -0.06
CA VAL A 123 -31.64 -4.15 -1.46
C VAL A 123 -30.41 -3.28 -1.61
N ILE A 124 -29.59 -3.53 -2.64
CA ILE A 124 -28.43 -2.69 -2.98
C ILE A 124 -28.88 -1.54 -3.90
N PRO A 125 -28.97 -0.29 -3.42
CA PRO A 125 -29.24 0.85 -4.29
C PRO A 125 -28.03 1.15 -5.19
N ILE A 126 -28.28 1.28 -6.49
CA ILE A 126 -27.31 1.64 -7.51
C ILE A 126 -27.61 3.05 -8.02
N PHE A 127 -26.76 3.99 -7.63
CA PHE A 127 -26.83 5.38 -8.02
C PHE A 127 -26.03 5.67 -9.29
N ASN A 128 -26.55 6.58 -10.11
CA ASN A 128 -25.79 7.24 -11.17
C ASN A 128 -26.36 8.65 -11.43
N GLU A 129 -25.55 9.54 -12.02
CA GLU A 129 -26.04 10.82 -12.52
C GLU A 129 -27.02 10.57 -13.69
N ASN A 130 -28.12 11.33 -13.74
CA ASN A 130 -29.06 11.27 -14.86
C ASN A 130 -28.55 12.07 -16.07
N ASP A 131 -27.41 11.63 -16.61
CA ASP A 131 -26.70 12.20 -17.76
C ASP A 131 -27.64 12.41 -18.97
N ALA A 132 -28.69 11.58 -19.13
CA ALA A 132 -29.61 11.64 -20.27
C ALA A 132 -30.46 12.91 -20.31
N ILE A 133 -30.80 13.48 -19.15
CA ILE A 133 -31.63 14.68 -19.03
C ILE A 133 -30.93 15.80 -18.23
N SER A 134 -29.64 15.64 -17.94
CA SER A 134 -28.83 16.66 -17.27
C SER A 134 -28.82 17.96 -18.09
N THR A 135 -28.94 19.11 -17.43
CA THR A 135 -28.92 20.44 -18.08
C THR A 135 -27.51 20.91 -18.41
N ARG A 136 -26.48 20.18 -17.99
CA ARG A 136 -25.08 20.51 -18.20
C ARG A 136 -24.71 20.53 -19.68
N ARG A 137 -23.89 21.52 -20.06
CA ARG A 137 -23.35 21.69 -21.42
C ARG A 137 -21.90 21.25 -21.55
N ALA A 138 -21.11 21.32 -20.47
CA ALA A 138 -19.72 20.86 -20.45
C ALA A 138 -19.39 20.16 -19.11
N PRO A 139 -18.58 19.09 -19.12
CA PRO A 139 -18.03 18.53 -17.88
C PRO A 139 -17.09 19.57 -17.26
N TYR A 140 -17.21 19.81 -15.94
CA TYR A 140 -16.42 20.77 -15.12
C TYR A 140 -16.72 22.26 -15.25
N GLN A 141 -17.70 22.65 -16.05
CA GLN A 141 -18.26 24.00 -16.00
C GLN A 141 -19.74 23.89 -15.67
N ASP A 142 -20.06 23.74 -14.39
CA ASP A 142 -21.43 23.94 -13.94
C ASP A 142 -21.52 24.93 -12.78
N SER A 143 -22.48 25.82 -12.97
CA SER A 143 -22.96 26.95 -12.19
C SER A 143 -23.49 26.63 -10.78
N SER A 144 -23.69 25.35 -10.45
CA SER A 144 -24.38 24.95 -9.21
C SER A 144 -23.48 24.65 -8.02
N GLY A 145 -22.26 24.15 -8.26
CA GLY A 145 -21.23 23.85 -7.25
C GLY A 145 -21.43 22.61 -6.37
N ILE A 146 -22.46 21.78 -6.60
CA ILE A 146 -22.85 20.69 -5.67
C ILE A 146 -22.07 19.39 -5.89
N PHE A 147 -22.12 18.80 -7.08
CA PHE A 147 -21.25 17.69 -7.52
C PHE A 147 -21.01 17.82 -9.03
N TRP A 148 -19.93 17.27 -9.58
CA TRP A 148 -19.54 17.45 -11.00
C TRP A 148 -19.21 16.14 -11.73
N ASP A 149 -19.12 15.02 -11.01
CA ASP A 149 -18.89 13.67 -11.49
C ASP A 149 -19.38 12.63 -10.47
N ASN A 150 -19.23 11.34 -10.78
CA ASN A 150 -19.68 10.28 -9.89
C ASN A 150 -18.83 10.15 -8.62
N ASP A 151 -17.58 10.65 -8.61
CA ASP A 151 -16.74 10.66 -7.41
C ASP A 151 -17.28 11.66 -6.38
N SER A 152 -17.62 12.87 -6.84
CA SER A 152 -18.27 13.89 -6.01
C SER A 152 -19.71 13.55 -5.65
N LEU A 153 -20.45 12.85 -6.53
CA LEU A 153 -21.76 12.29 -6.17
C LEU A 153 -21.63 11.23 -5.06
N ALA A 154 -20.65 10.34 -5.13
CA ALA A 154 -20.43 9.32 -4.10
C ALA A 154 -20.06 9.94 -2.76
N ALA A 155 -19.18 10.94 -2.75
CA ALA A 155 -18.86 11.72 -1.56
C ALA A 155 -20.09 12.43 -0.97
N LEU A 156 -20.93 13.04 -1.82
CA LEU A 156 -22.17 13.69 -1.38
C LEU A 156 -23.16 12.68 -0.78
N LEU A 157 -23.39 11.55 -1.45
CA LEU A 157 -24.28 10.50 -0.96
C LEU A 157 -23.79 9.90 0.36
N ALA A 158 -22.48 9.67 0.49
CA ALA A 158 -21.91 9.18 1.73
C ALA A 158 -22.18 10.13 2.92
N LEU A 159 -22.16 11.45 2.67
CA LEU A 159 -22.52 12.44 3.68
C LEU A 159 -24.02 12.51 3.96
N GLU A 160 -24.84 12.58 2.91
CA GLU A 160 -26.30 12.71 3.03
C GLU A 160 -26.94 11.48 3.69
N LEU A 161 -26.39 10.29 3.42
CA LEU A 161 -26.87 9.00 3.92
C LEU A 161 -26.07 8.51 5.14
N LYS A 162 -25.08 9.29 5.60
CA LYS A 162 -24.24 9.00 6.78
C LYS A 162 -23.55 7.63 6.73
N ALA A 163 -22.90 7.33 5.60
CA ALA A 163 -22.13 6.10 5.45
C ALA A 163 -20.90 6.09 6.37
N ASP A 164 -20.52 4.92 6.90
CA ASP A 164 -19.34 4.79 7.76
C ASP A 164 -18.01 4.81 6.99
N LEU A 165 -18.05 4.48 5.69
CA LEU A 165 -16.87 4.37 4.83
C LEU A 165 -17.24 4.61 3.37
N LEU A 166 -16.40 5.37 2.66
CA LEU A 166 -16.46 5.51 1.20
C LEU A 166 -15.25 4.84 0.54
N ILE A 167 -15.48 3.89 -0.36
CA ILE A 167 -14.42 3.26 -1.15
C ILE A 167 -14.53 3.71 -2.61
N LEU A 168 -13.49 4.39 -3.09
CA LEU A 168 -13.37 4.83 -4.48
C LEU A 168 -12.48 3.85 -5.25
N LEU A 169 -13.09 3.00 -6.07
CA LEU A 169 -12.38 2.06 -6.94
C LEU A 169 -11.84 2.78 -8.19
N SER A 170 -10.53 2.78 -8.37
CA SER A 170 -9.82 3.43 -9.46
C SER A 170 -9.07 2.42 -10.35
N ASP A 171 -8.50 2.91 -11.44
CA ASP A 171 -7.59 2.17 -12.30
C ASP A 171 -6.13 2.16 -11.83
N VAL A 172 -5.84 2.77 -10.68
CA VAL A 172 -4.53 2.80 -10.02
C VAL A 172 -4.65 2.25 -8.60
N GLU A 173 -3.54 1.83 -8.00
CA GLU A 173 -3.54 1.24 -6.65
C GLU A 173 -3.93 2.24 -5.54
N GLY A 174 -3.72 3.52 -5.77
CA GLY A 174 -4.08 4.61 -4.87
C GLY A 174 -3.47 5.92 -5.34
N LEU A 175 -3.22 6.85 -4.41
CA LEU A 175 -2.53 8.10 -4.65
C LEU A 175 -1.02 7.90 -4.54
N TYR A 176 -0.26 8.41 -5.51
CA TYR A 176 1.19 8.33 -5.52
C TYR A 176 1.83 9.71 -5.34
N THR A 177 3.10 9.75 -4.91
CA THR A 177 3.91 10.99 -4.83
C THR A 177 4.25 11.58 -6.20
N GLY A 178 4.12 10.81 -7.28
CA GLY A 178 4.27 11.25 -8.67
C GLY A 178 3.49 10.36 -9.64
N PRO A 179 3.70 10.46 -10.96
CA PRO A 179 3.08 9.55 -11.93
C PRO A 179 3.41 8.08 -11.62
N PRO A 180 2.47 7.13 -11.67
CA PRO A 180 2.74 5.72 -11.38
C PRO A 180 3.77 5.05 -12.32
N SER A 181 4.07 5.68 -13.47
CA SER A 181 5.10 5.24 -14.40
C SER A 181 6.52 5.64 -13.98
N ASP A 182 6.68 6.57 -13.04
CA ASP A 182 7.98 6.99 -12.52
C ASP A 182 8.45 5.99 -11.45
N PRO A 183 9.65 5.38 -11.59
CA PRO A 183 10.20 4.46 -10.60
C PRO A 183 10.39 5.06 -9.19
N ASN A 184 10.52 6.38 -9.08
CA ASN A 184 10.64 7.07 -7.80
C ASN A 184 9.29 7.37 -7.14
N SER A 185 8.19 7.12 -7.86
CA SER A 185 6.84 7.38 -7.38
C SER A 185 6.42 6.34 -6.35
N LYS A 186 6.14 6.79 -5.13
CA LYS A 186 5.75 5.92 -4.01
C LYS A 186 4.26 6.04 -3.75
N LEU A 187 3.62 4.91 -3.42
CA LEU A 187 2.22 4.89 -3.01
C LEU A 187 2.07 5.56 -1.63
N ILE A 188 1.18 6.55 -1.54
CA ILE A 188 0.83 7.22 -0.30
C ILE A 188 -0.27 6.40 0.36
N HIS A 189 0.03 5.73 1.47
CA HIS A 189 -0.98 4.90 2.15
C HIS A 189 -1.93 5.69 3.06
N THR A 190 -1.49 6.83 3.57
CA THR A 190 -2.30 7.71 4.40
C THR A 190 -2.08 9.14 3.95
N PHE A 191 -3.15 9.75 3.44
CA PHE A 191 -3.10 11.13 2.98
C PHE A 191 -3.17 12.09 4.17
N ILE A 192 -2.05 12.75 4.42
CA ILE A 192 -1.96 13.91 5.32
C ILE A 192 -1.92 15.19 4.46
N LYS A 193 -2.91 16.07 4.63
CA LYS A 193 -3.08 17.27 3.81
C LYS A 193 -1.88 18.21 3.88
N GLU A 194 -1.38 18.49 5.09
CA GLU A 194 -0.26 19.40 5.32
C GLU A 194 1.06 18.91 4.69
N LYS A 195 1.18 17.60 4.46
CA LYS A 195 2.38 16.99 3.85
C LYS A 195 2.24 16.83 2.34
N HIS A 196 1.10 16.31 1.89
CA HIS A 196 0.97 15.84 0.51
C HIS A 196 0.20 16.80 -0.39
N GLN A 197 -0.55 17.78 0.12
CA GLN A 197 -1.38 18.64 -0.72
C GLN A 197 -0.57 19.39 -1.79
N ASP A 198 0.65 19.79 -1.46
CA ASP A 198 1.54 20.54 -2.37
C ASP A 198 2.45 19.61 -3.20
N GLU A 199 2.52 18.32 -2.87
CA GLU A 199 3.36 17.32 -3.55
C GLU A 199 2.60 16.55 -4.65
N ILE A 200 1.26 16.59 -4.66
CA ILE A 200 0.49 15.84 -5.66
C ILE A 200 0.66 16.46 -7.05
N THR A 201 1.46 15.79 -7.87
CA THR A 201 1.56 16.09 -9.30
C THR A 201 0.47 15.31 -10.03
N PHE A 202 -0.62 15.97 -10.41
CA PHE A 202 -1.72 15.31 -11.12
C PHE A 202 -1.29 14.96 -12.55
N GLY A 203 -1.10 13.67 -12.83
CA GLY A 203 -0.82 13.18 -14.18
C GLY A 203 -1.95 13.49 -15.17
N ASP A 204 -1.60 13.47 -16.47
CA ASP A 204 -2.52 13.80 -17.55
C ASP A 204 -3.79 12.94 -17.57
N LYS A 205 -4.90 13.60 -17.94
CA LYS A 205 -6.27 13.05 -18.00
C LYS A 205 -6.33 11.72 -18.76
N SER A 206 -6.95 10.69 -18.19
CA SER A 206 -7.14 9.42 -18.91
C SER A 206 -8.06 9.59 -20.13
N ARG A 207 -7.74 8.90 -21.23
CA ARG A 207 -8.37 9.05 -22.57
C ARG A 207 -9.86 8.72 -22.64
N LEU A 208 -10.43 8.14 -21.59
CA LEU A 208 -11.81 7.61 -21.54
C LEU A 208 -12.57 8.00 -20.25
N GLY A 209 -11.87 8.54 -19.25
CA GLY A 209 -12.44 8.97 -17.97
C GLY A 209 -12.75 10.46 -18.00
N ARG A 210 -13.96 10.83 -17.58
CA ARG A 210 -14.35 12.24 -17.52
C ARG A 210 -13.60 12.97 -16.40
N GLY A 211 -13.14 12.31 -15.33
CA GLY A 211 -12.44 12.95 -14.19
C GLY A 211 -11.14 12.25 -13.81
N GLY A 212 -10.05 13.01 -13.78
CA GLY A 212 -8.73 12.51 -13.41
C GLY A 212 -8.56 12.37 -11.88
N MET A 213 -7.35 12.02 -11.45
CA MET A 213 -7.00 11.85 -10.03
C MET A 213 -7.33 13.08 -9.18
N THR A 214 -7.27 14.29 -9.74
CA THR A 214 -7.62 15.54 -9.05
C THR A 214 -9.04 15.55 -8.52
N ALA A 215 -10.01 15.09 -9.31
CA ALA A 215 -11.41 15.08 -8.91
C ALA A 215 -11.66 14.07 -7.79
N LYS A 216 -11.04 12.88 -7.89
CA LYS A 216 -11.08 11.82 -6.86
C LYS A 216 -10.51 12.30 -5.53
N VAL A 217 -9.31 12.88 -5.56
CA VAL A 217 -8.67 13.42 -4.35
C VAL A 217 -9.52 14.53 -3.74
N LYS A 218 -10.09 15.43 -4.55
CA LYS A 218 -10.96 16.50 -4.04
C LYS A 218 -12.23 15.95 -3.39
N ALA A 219 -12.87 14.95 -4.00
CA ALA A 219 -14.04 14.29 -3.42
C ALA A 219 -13.69 13.55 -2.13
N ALA A 220 -12.58 12.81 -2.12
CA ALA A 220 -12.09 12.07 -0.94
C ALA A 220 -11.75 13.00 0.22
N VAL A 221 -11.04 14.10 -0.05
CA VAL A 221 -10.73 15.12 0.97
C VAL A 221 -12.00 15.76 1.51
N ASN A 222 -12.97 16.09 0.66
CA ASN A 222 -14.21 16.71 1.13
C ASN A 222 -14.98 15.77 2.08
N ALA A 223 -15.20 14.51 1.69
CA ALA A 223 -15.88 13.53 2.54
C ALA A 223 -15.09 13.23 3.84
N ALA A 224 -13.76 13.02 3.74
CA ALA A 224 -12.90 12.74 4.89
C ALA A 224 -12.93 13.84 5.96
N TYR A 225 -12.85 15.10 5.55
CA TYR A 225 -12.87 16.24 6.47
C TYR A 225 -14.28 16.58 6.96
N ALA A 226 -15.32 16.02 6.34
CA ALA A 226 -16.70 16.10 6.81
C ALA A 226 -17.08 14.90 7.70
N GLY A 227 -16.11 14.04 8.05
CA GLY A 227 -16.26 12.97 9.03
C GLY A 227 -16.44 11.56 8.45
N ILE A 228 -16.34 11.38 7.12
CA ILE A 228 -16.50 10.08 6.46
C ILE A 228 -15.13 9.57 5.98
N PRO A 229 -14.55 8.53 6.60
CA PRO A 229 -13.32 7.92 6.10
C PRO A 229 -13.44 7.54 4.62
N VAL A 230 -12.41 7.82 3.83
CA VAL A 230 -12.38 7.50 2.39
C VAL A 230 -11.14 6.69 2.04
N ILE A 231 -11.30 5.66 1.22
CA ILE A 231 -10.19 4.89 0.68
C ILE A 231 -10.23 4.92 -0.85
N ILE A 232 -9.11 5.32 -1.46
CA ILE A 232 -8.90 5.16 -2.90
C ILE A 232 -8.06 3.90 -3.12
N THR A 233 -8.57 2.94 -3.88
CA THR A 233 -7.86 1.69 -4.19
C THR A 233 -8.16 1.19 -5.60
N SER A 234 -7.38 0.23 -6.08
CA SER A 234 -7.58 -0.36 -7.41
C SER A 234 -8.85 -1.21 -7.45
N GLY A 235 -9.70 -0.98 -8.45
CA GLY A 235 -10.84 -1.81 -8.81
C GLY A 235 -10.49 -2.97 -9.76
N TYR A 236 -9.21 -3.24 -10.01
CA TYR A 236 -8.78 -4.42 -10.76
C TYR A 236 -8.58 -5.66 -9.88
N ALA A 237 -8.22 -5.48 -8.60
CA ALA A 237 -8.04 -6.56 -7.65
C ALA A 237 -9.38 -6.84 -6.94
N ALA A 238 -9.81 -8.09 -7.00
CA ALA A 238 -11.13 -8.54 -6.55
C ALA A 238 -11.21 -8.77 -5.03
N GLU A 239 -10.13 -8.53 -4.30
CA GLU A 239 -10.08 -8.73 -2.85
C GLU A 239 -9.83 -7.42 -2.09
N ASN A 240 -9.71 -6.29 -2.81
CA ASN A 240 -9.35 -5.02 -2.19
C ASN A 240 -10.45 -4.47 -1.28
N ILE A 241 -11.74 -4.71 -1.57
CA ILE A 241 -12.82 -4.24 -0.69
C ILE A 241 -12.76 -5.00 0.65
N ASP A 242 -12.64 -6.33 0.62
CA ASP A 242 -12.48 -7.16 1.82
C ASP A 242 -11.23 -6.77 2.61
N LYS A 243 -10.07 -6.63 1.95
CA LYS A 243 -8.82 -6.20 2.60
C LYS A 243 -8.99 -4.85 3.31
N VAL A 244 -9.69 -3.91 2.68
CA VAL A 244 -10.00 -2.60 3.27
C VAL A 244 -10.86 -2.76 4.53
N LEU A 245 -11.92 -3.56 4.50
CA LEU A 245 -12.80 -3.77 5.64
C LEU A 245 -12.11 -4.49 6.81
N ARG A 246 -11.12 -5.34 6.51
CA ARG A 246 -10.24 -5.96 7.52
C ARG A 246 -9.20 -4.99 8.11
N GLY A 247 -9.15 -3.74 7.66
CA GLY A 247 -8.20 -2.74 8.12
C GLY A 247 -6.78 -2.94 7.59
N LEU A 248 -6.60 -3.71 6.51
CA LEU A 248 -5.28 -3.89 5.90
C LEU A 248 -4.86 -2.62 5.14
N ARG A 249 -3.54 -2.39 5.07
CA ARG A 249 -2.95 -1.21 4.42
C ARG A 249 -3.02 -1.32 2.89
N VAL A 250 -4.19 -1.08 2.32
CA VAL A 250 -4.46 -1.17 0.87
C VAL A 250 -4.91 0.18 0.31
N GLY A 251 -4.25 0.62 -0.77
CA GLY A 251 -4.50 1.91 -1.39
C GLY A 251 -4.16 3.09 -0.48
N THR A 252 -4.95 4.16 -0.57
CA THR A 252 -4.74 5.41 0.19
C THR A 252 -5.94 5.73 1.05
N LEU A 253 -5.71 5.83 2.36
CA LEU A 253 -6.69 6.27 3.36
C LEU A 253 -6.68 7.80 3.49
N PHE A 254 -7.87 8.40 3.48
CA PHE A 254 -8.15 9.80 3.78
C PHE A 254 -9.01 9.86 5.04
N HIS A 255 -8.54 10.60 6.04
CA HIS A 255 -9.24 10.78 7.31
C HIS A 255 -8.93 12.15 7.92
N GLN A 256 -9.89 12.78 8.59
CA GLN A 256 -9.69 14.09 9.23
C GLN A 256 -8.58 14.07 10.29
N ASP A 257 -8.45 12.96 11.02
CA ASP A 257 -7.47 12.75 12.09
C ASP A 257 -6.18 12.08 11.62
N ALA A 258 -5.99 11.93 10.30
CA ALA A 258 -4.81 11.25 9.74
C ALA A 258 -3.48 11.84 10.24
N ARG A 259 -3.45 13.14 10.56
CA ARG A 259 -2.28 13.82 11.15
C ARG A 259 -1.99 13.46 12.61
N LEU A 260 -3.00 13.01 13.34
CA LEU A 260 -2.90 12.64 14.77
C LEU A 260 -2.43 11.20 14.93
N TRP A 261 -2.72 10.38 13.94
CA TRP A 261 -2.12 9.07 13.82
C TRP A 261 -0.64 9.31 13.54
N ALA A 262 0.17 9.06 14.57
CA ALA A 262 1.62 9.18 14.46
C ALA A 262 2.02 8.54 13.13
N PRO A 263 2.89 9.19 12.31
CA PRO A 263 3.49 8.49 11.21
C PRO A 263 4.08 7.24 11.85
N ILE A 264 3.56 6.06 11.49
CA ILE A 264 4.38 4.85 11.58
C ILE A 264 5.68 5.33 10.98
N THR A 265 6.76 5.28 11.77
CA THR A 265 8.09 5.69 11.36
C THR A 265 8.45 4.87 10.13
N ASP A 266 7.96 5.31 8.98
CA ASP A 266 8.18 4.78 7.63
C ASP A 266 9.57 5.29 7.25
N SER A 267 10.57 4.91 8.04
CA SER A 267 11.73 4.32 7.42
C SER A 267 11.20 3.02 6.85
N THR A 268 10.66 3.07 5.63
CA THR A 268 10.18 1.86 4.97
C THR A 268 11.31 0.85 4.98
N ALA A 269 11.01 -0.45 5.02
CA ALA A 269 12.08 -1.44 5.02
C ALA A 269 13.06 -1.24 3.84
N ARG A 270 12.57 -0.70 2.72
CA ARG A 270 13.40 -0.19 1.61
C ARG A 270 14.37 0.92 2.02
N ASP A 271 13.91 1.96 2.73
CA ASP A 271 14.81 3.03 3.22
C ASP A 271 15.85 2.48 4.19
N MET A 272 15.50 1.48 5.00
CA MET A 272 16.47 0.75 5.84
C MET A 272 17.49 0.00 4.99
N ALA A 273 17.05 -0.68 3.92
CA ALA A 273 17.91 -1.41 3.00
C ALA A 273 18.89 -0.46 2.28
N VAL A 274 18.40 0.68 1.79
CA VAL A 274 19.22 1.71 1.12
C VAL A 274 20.24 2.29 2.11
N ALA A 275 19.82 2.66 3.31
CA ALA A 275 20.73 3.18 4.33
C ALA A 275 21.79 2.13 4.72
N ALA A 276 21.41 0.86 4.86
CA ALA A 276 22.34 -0.23 5.12
C ALA A 276 23.35 -0.41 3.97
N ARG A 277 22.93 -0.30 2.70
CA ARG A 277 23.81 -0.36 1.51
C ARG A 277 24.82 0.79 1.49
N GLU A 278 24.39 2.01 1.83
CA GLU A 278 25.27 3.17 1.88
C GLU A 278 26.28 3.07 3.02
N SER A 279 25.82 2.69 4.21
CA SER A 279 26.69 2.46 5.37
C SER A 279 27.64 1.29 5.15
N SER A 280 27.24 0.22 4.46
CA SER A 280 28.14 -0.91 4.17
C SER A 280 29.29 -0.50 3.26
N ARG A 281 29.06 0.38 2.28
CA ARG A 281 30.15 0.93 1.45
C ARG A 281 31.17 1.73 2.27
N LYS A 282 30.70 2.51 3.25
CA LYS A 282 31.57 3.23 4.18
C LYS A 282 32.34 2.27 5.09
N LEU A 283 31.69 1.20 5.56
CA LEU A 283 32.33 0.14 6.33
C LEU A 283 33.42 -0.60 5.51
N GLN A 284 33.17 -0.87 4.24
CA GLN A 284 34.12 -1.50 3.32
C GLN A 284 35.35 -0.61 3.05
N ALA A 285 35.19 0.71 3.13
CA ALA A 285 36.28 1.66 2.98
C ALA A 285 37.21 1.75 4.21
N LEU A 286 36.79 1.22 5.37
CA LEU A 286 37.63 1.16 6.55
C LEU A 286 38.80 0.17 6.37
N SER A 287 39.88 0.39 7.12
CA SER A 287 40.96 -0.61 7.21
C SER A 287 40.48 -1.86 7.95
N SER A 288 41.22 -2.96 7.82
CA SER A 288 40.92 -4.17 8.61
C SER A 288 40.94 -3.88 10.11
N GLU A 289 41.95 -3.14 10.57
CA GLU A 289 42.15 -2.79 11.98
C GLU A 289 41.03 -1.91 12.51
N ASP A 290 40.53 -0.96 11.71
CA ASP A 290 39.37 -0.16 12.11
C ASP A 290 38.11 -1.03 12.22
N ARG A 291 37.87 -1.97 11.29
CA ARG A 291 36.75 -2.92 11.41
C ARG A 291 36.90 -3.84 12.63
N LYS A 292 38.12 -4.26 12.98
CA LYS A 292 38.38 -5.01 14.21
C LYS A 292 38.01 -4.18 15.43
N LYS A 293 38.45 -2.92 15.46
CA LYS A 293 38.14 -2.00 16.54
C LYS A 293 36.63 -1.87 16.77
N VAL A 294 35.83 -1.74 15.71
CA VAL A 294 34.35 -1.74 15.84
C VAL A 294 33.82 -2.99 16.55
N LEU A 295 34.36 -4.17 16.25
CA LEU A 295 33.95 -5.41 16.92
C LEU A 295 34.40 -5.47 18.38
N TYR A 296 35.59 -4.96 18.70
CA TYR A 296 36.04 -4.80 20.09
C TYR A 296 35.14 -3.83 20.86
N ASP A 297 34.83 -2.67 20.28
CA ASP A 297 33.93 -1.67 20.87
C ASP A 297 32.53 -2.26 21.12
N ILE A 298 32.02 -3.10 20.21
CA ILE A 298 30.76 -3.84 20.40
C ILE A 298 30.87 -4.84 21.57
N ALA A 299 31.96 -5.61 21.65
CA ALA A 299 32.15 -6.58 22.73
C ALA A 299 32.18 -5.89 24.10
N ASP A 300 32.90 -4.77 24.21
CA ASP A 300 32.97 -3.96 25.43
C ASP A 300 31.62 -3.32 25.77
N ALA A 301 30.88 -2.85 24.76
CA ALA A 301 29.55 -2.28 24.94
C ALA A 301 28.53 -3.33 25.44
N LEU A 302 28.60 -4.58 24.97
CA LEU A 302 27.75 -5.66 25.45
C LEU A 302 27.97 -5.96 26.94
N GLU A 303 29.22 -6.01 27.38
CA GLU A 303 29.58 -6.23 28.78
C GLU A 303 29.20 -5.01 29.65
N ALA A 304 29.46 -3.79 29.18
CA ALA A 304 29.09 -2.57 29.90
C ALA A 304 27.57 -2.41 30.10
N ASN A 305 26.77 -2.91 29.15
CA ASN A 305 25.31 -2.83 29.17
C ASN A 305 24.64 -4.12 29.69
N GLU A 306 25.38 -5.05 30.30
CA GLU A 306 24.87 -6.36 30.74
C GLU A 306 23.57 -6.24 31.57
N LYS A 307 23.57 -5.34 32.57
CA LYS A 307 22.41 -5.15 33.47
C LYS A 307 21.16 -4.71 32.71
N THR A 308 21.32 -3.79 31.76
CA THR A 308 20.22 -3.25 30.96
C THR A 308 19.68 -4.30 29.98
N ILE A 309 20.59 -5.04 29.32
CA ILE A 309 20.22 -6.14 28.41
C ILE A 309 19.41 -7.20 29.15
N ARG A 310 19.87 -7.58 30.35
CA ARG A 310 19.16 -8.57 31.18
C ARG A 310 17.79 -8.08 31.64
N ALA A 311 17.67 -6.82 32.07
CA ALA A 311 16.40 -6.26 32.50
C ALA A 311 15.34 -6.32 31.39
N GLU A 312 15.68 -5.94 30.16
CA GLU A 312 14.76 -6.03 29.01
C GLU A 312 14.47 -7.49 28.59
N ASN A 313 15.47 -8.37 28.69
CA ASN A 313 15.29 -9.79 28.39
C ASN A 313 14.38 -10.49 29.41
N GLU A 314 14.48 -10.17 30.69
CA GLU A 314 13.60 -10.72 31.74
C GLU A 314 12.12 -10.37 31.48
N LEU A 315 11.84 -9.18 30.93
CA LEU A 315 10.48 -8.79 30.51
C LEU A 315 9.97 -9.64 29.34
N ASP A 316 10.80 -9.89 28.32
CA ASP A 316 10.43 -10.78 27.21
C ASP A 316 10.21 -12.22 27.68
N VAL A 317 11.08 -12.73 28.56
CA VAL A 317 10.99 -14.09 29.13
C VAL A 317 9.71 -14.25 29.95
N THR A 318 9.39 -13.27 30.80
CA THR A 318 8.15 -13.29 31.60
C THR A 318 6.93 -13.29 30.69
N ALA A 319 6.89 -12.40 29.69
CA ALA A 319 5.79 -12.34 28.72
C ALA A 319 5.65 -13.64 27.91
N ALA A 320 6.75 -14.30 27.56
CA ALA A 320 6.74 -15.59 26.86
C ALA A 320 6.17 -16.72 27.74
N GLN A 321 6.51 -16.75 29.02
CA GLN A 321 5.98 -17.71 29.99
C GLN A 321 4.47 -17.50 30.22
N GLU A 322 4.03 -16.26 30.39
CA GLU A 322 2.61 -15.91 30.54
C GLU A 322 1.78 -16.26 29.30
N ALA A 323 2.38 -16.16 28.11
CA ALA A 323 1.76 -16.54 26.84
C ALA A 323 1.72 -18.06 26.61
N GLY A 324 2.19 -18.89 27.55
CA GLY A 324 2.16 -20.34 27.45
C GLY A 324 3.13 -20.92 26.42
N ILE A 325 4.24 -20.23 26.13
CA ILE A 325 5.26 -20.73 25.20
C ILE A 325 6.02 -21.89 25.84
N GLU A 326 6.29 -22.93 25.04
CA GLU A 326 7.07 -24.12 25.43
C GLU A 326 8.37 -23.77 26.17
N GLU A 327 8.64 -24.46 27.28
CA GLU A 327 9.79 -24.18 28.16
C GLU A 327 11.13 -24.25 27.41
N SER A 328 11.23 -25.16 26.43
CA SER A 328 12.41 -25.30 25.56
C SER A 328 12.66 -24.06 24.68
N LEU A 329 11.60 -23.36 24.24
CA LEU A 329 11.71 -22.12 23.47
C LEU A 329 12.03 -20.94 24.36
N VAL A 330 11.45 -20.89 25.56
CA VAL A 330 11.79 -19.88 26.58
C VAL A 330 13.27 -19.98 26.97
N ALA A 331 13.80 -21.20 27.16
CA ALA A 331 15.21 -21.39 27.48
C ALA A 331 16.19 -20.83 26.42
N ARG A 332 15.76 -20.80 25.15
CA ARG A 332 16.52 -20.20 24.03
C ARG A 332 16.50 -18.67 24.07
N LEU A 333 15.44 -18.08 24.62
CA LEU A 333 15.26 -16.64 24.77
C LEU A 333 16.11 -16.04 25.91
N VAL A 334 16.35 -16.80 26.98
CA VAL A 334 17.04 -16.32 28.19
C VAL A 334 18.48 -15.88 27.90
N MET A 335 18.84 -14.67 28.32
CA MET A 335 20.17 -14.06 28.25
C MET A 335 20.79 -13.97 29.65
N THR A 336 21.58 -14.96 30.03
CA THR A 336 22.32 -14.93 31.31
C THR A 336 23.59 -14.09 31.21
N THR A 337 24.13 -13.66 32.35
CA THR A 337 25.45 -13.00 32.43
C THR A 337 26.53 -13.81 31.69
N GLY A 338 26.55 -15.14 31.89
CA GLY A 338 27.48 -16.04 31.20
C GLY A 338 27.27 -16.10 29.68
N LYS A 339 26.04 -15.98 29.18
CA LYS A 339 25.78 -15.89 27.74
C LYS A 339 26.26 -14.56 27.17
N ILE A 340 26.05 -13.45 27.87
CA ILE A 340 26.50 -12.12 27.42
C ILE A 340 28.03 -12.06 27.34
N SER A 341 28.74 -12.54 28.37
CA SER A 341 30.20 -12.60 28.35
C SER A 341 30.74 -13.57 27.30
N SER A 342 30.09 -14.73 27.11
CA SER A 342 30.43 -15.67 26.04
C SER A 342 30.23 -15.06 24.64
N LEU A 343 29.19 -14.24 24.46
CA LEU A 343 28.95 -13.53 23.19
C LEU A 343 30.04 -12.49 22.97
N ALA A 344 30.36 -11.65 23.95
CA ALA A 344 31.44 -10.67 23.84
C ALA A 344 32.79 -11.34 23.50
N ALA A 345 33.12 -12.46 24.16
CA ALA A 345 34.32 -13.24 23.83
C ALA A 345 34.29 -13.80 22.39
N SER A 346 33.13 -14.25 21.91
CA SER A 346 32.96 -14.72 20.53
C SER A 346 33.14 -13.60 19.51
N VAL A 347 32.65 -12.38 19.82
CA VAL A 347 32.84 -11.18 18.99
C VAL A 347 34.32 -10.81 18.90
N ARG A 348 35.05 -10.83 20.02
CA ARG A 348 36.52 -10.59 20.03
C ARG A 348 37.27 -11.64 19.21
N THR A 349 36.91 -12.91 19.36
CA THR A 349 37.48 -14.01 18.56
C THR A 349 37.26 -13.79 17.06
N LEU A 350 36.06 -13.33 16.66
CA LEU A 350 35.75 -13.01 15.27
C LEU A 350 36.54 -11.80 14.75
N ALA A 351 36.78 -10.79 15.61
CA ALA A 351 37.60 -9.64 15.26
C ALA A 351 39.03 -10.07 14.88
N ASP A 352 39.60 -11.02 15.62
CA ASP A 352 40.96 -11.48 15.41
C ASP A 352 41.14 -12.45 14.23
N MET A 353 40.04 -12.93 13.63
CA MET A 353 40.11 -13.76 12.42
C MET A 353 40.72 -12.98 11.23
N GLU A 354 41.27 -13.71 10.26
CA GLU A 354 41.76 -13.13 9.01
C GLU A 354 40.69 -12.26 8.34
N ASP A 355 41.13 -11.18 7.69
CA ASP A 355 40.21 -10.28 6.99
C ASP A 355 39.54 -10.99 5.81
N PRO A 356 38.21 -11.12 5.81
CA PRO A 356 37.51 -11.82 4.75
C PRO A 356 37.39 -11.00 3.47
N ILE A 357 37.67 -9.69 3.48
CA ILE A 357 37.44 -8.78 2.35
C ILE A 357 38.70 -8.63 1.49
N GLY A 358 38.55 -8.72 0.16
CA GLY A 358 39.63 -8.42 -0.79
C GLY A 358 40.74 -9.47 -0.87
N ARG A 359 40.54 -10.66 -0.29
CA ARG A 359 41.53 -11.73 -0.31
C ARG A 359 41.63 -12.34 -1.72
N VAL A 360 42.82 -12.36 -2.28
CA VAL A 360 43.09 -13.09 -3.54
C VAL A 360 43.02 -14.59 -3.26
N LEU A 361 42.01 -15.26 -3.82
CA LEU A 361 41.76 -16.70 -3.68
C LEU A 361 42.46 -17.50 -4.77
N LYS A 362 42.58 -16.94 -5.98
CA LYS A 362 43.25 -17.55 -7.12
C LYS A 362 43.85 -16.46 -7.98
N LYS A 363 45.06 -16.70 -8.49
CA LYS A 363 45.78 -15.81 -9.42
C LYS A 363 46.35 -16.66 -10.55
N THR A 364 46.09 -16.30 -11.79
CA THR A 364 46.55 -17.05 -12.96
C THR A 364 46.83 -16.08 -14.10
N GLU A 365 47.99 -16.19 -14.72
CA GLU A 365 48.31 -15.48 -15.95
C GLU A 365 47.69 -16.25 -17.13
N VAL A 366 46.78 -15.61 -17.85
CA VAL A 366 46.02 -16.22 -18.97
C VAL A 366 46.63 -15.90 -20.34
N ALA A 367 47.41 -14.83 -20.43
CA ALA A 367 48.25 -14.45 -21.57
C ALA A 367 49.35 -13.51 -21.07
N ASP A 368 50.35 -13.21 -21.92
CA ASP A 368 51.46 -12.32 -21.58
C ASP A 368 50.95 -10.97 -21.03
N GLY A 369 51.21 -10.71 -19.74
CA GLY A 369 50.77 -9.50 -19.05
C GLY A 369 49.28 -9.45 -18.65
N LEU A 370 48.49 -10.49 -18.95
CA LEU A 370 47.08 -10.59 -18.59
C LEU A 370 46.89 -11.53 -17.40
N VAL A 371 46.77 -10.94 -16.21
CA VAL A 371 46.58 -11.67 -14.95
C VAL A 371 45.11 -11.67 -14.56
N LEU A 372 44.54 -12.85 -14.38
CA LEU A 372 43.21 -13.05 -13.82
C LEU A 372 43.32 -13.33 -12.31
N GLU A 373 42.67 -12.49 -11.51
CA GLU A 373 42.57 -12.66 -10.06
C GLU A 373 41.12 -12.92 -9.64
N LYS A 374 40.91 -13.94 -8.80
CA LYS A 374 39.66 -14.17 -8.09
C LYS A 374 39.82 -13.63 -6.68
N THR A 375 39.12 -12.56 -6.34
CA THR A 375 39.14 -11.94 -5.01
C THR A 375 37.84 -12.20 -4.25
N SER A 376 37.90 -12.20 -2.92
CA SER A 376 36.70 -12.18 -2.08
C SER A 376 36.09 -10.78 -2.04
N SER A 377 34.75 -10.72 -2.09
CA SER A 377 33.98 -9.48 -1.99
C SER A 377 32.81 -9.68 -1.02
N PRO A 378 32.37 -8.64 -0.30
CA PRO A 378 31.11 -8.65 0.43
C PRO A 378 29.93 -8.97 -0.49
N LEU A 379 28.86 -9.52 0.10
CA LEU A 379 27.63 -9.88 -0.59
C LEU A 379 26.73 -8.65 -0.86
N GLY A 380 26.82 -7.62 -0.03
CA GLY A 380 26.02 -6.40 -0.13
C GLY A 380 25.17 -6.18 1.12
N VAL A 381 23.85 -6.11 0.95
CA VAL A 381 22.89 -6.01 2.05
C VAL A 381 22.22 -7.36 2.28
N LEU A 382 22.25 -7.82 3.52
CA LEU A 382 21.67 -9.10 3.92
C LEU A 382 20.38 -8.88 4.69
N LEU A 383 19.29 -9.54 4.31
CA LEU A 383 18.11 -9.69 5.16
C LEU A 383 18.17 -11.04 5.84
N ILE A 384 18.26 -11.06 7.18
CA ILE A 384 18.29 -12.29 7.96
C ILE A 384 17.12 -12.34 8.92
N VAL A 385 16.30 -13.38 8.75
CA VAL A 385 15.18 -13.71 9.64
C VAL A 385 15.63 -14.85 10.55
N PHE A 386 15.46 -14.68 11.85
CA PHE A 386 15.84 -15.67 12.84
C PHE A 386 14.74 -15.85 13.89
N GLU A 387 14.76 -17.01 14.55
CA GLU A 387 13.81 -17.37 15.60
C GLU A 387 14.00 -16.51 16.87
N SER A 388 13.29 -16.83 17.94
CA SER A 388 13.31 -16.11 19.23
C SER A 388 14.61 -16.36 20.01
N ARG A 389 15.73 -15.96 19.40
CA ARG A 389 17.12 -16.19 19.83
C ARG A 389 17.89 -14.86 19.82
N PRO A 390 17.88 -14.10 20.94
CA PRO A 390 18.58 -12.82 21.00
C PRO A 390 20.10 -12.94 20.79
N ASP A 391 20.68 -14.10 21.13
CA ASP A 391 22.09 -14.42 20.89
C ASP A 391 22.45 -14.42 19.39
N ALA A 392 21.55 -14.89 18.54
CA ALA A 392 21.76 -14.90 17.09
C ALA A 392 21.89 -13.48 16.51
N LEU A 393 21.19 -12.49 17.07
CA LEU A 393 21.27 -11.10 16.64
C LEU A 393 22.72 -10.59 16.68
N VAL A 394 23.38 -10.80 17.82
CA VAL A 394 24.78 -10.36 18.04
C VAL A 394 25.71 -11.08 17.07
N GLN A 395 25.58 -12.41 16.95
CA GLN A 395 26.44 -13.21 16.08
C GLN A 395 26.34 -12.79 14.61
N ILE A 396 25.11 -12.58 14.12
CA ILE A 396 24.85 -12.16 12.75
C ILE A 396 25.40 -10.76 12.50
N ALA A 397 25.14 -9.82 13.42
CA ALA A 397 25.65 -8.45 13.33
C ALA A 397 27.18 -8.41 13.26
N SER A 398 27.86 -9.15 14.14
CA SER A 398 29.32 -9.21 14.16
C SER A 398 29.89 -9.82 12.87
N LEU A 399 29.26 -10.86 12.32
CA LEU A 399 29.65 -11.44 11.03
C LEU A 399 29.46 -10.46 9.89
N ALA A 400 28.32 -9.76 9.82
CA ALA A 400 28.06 -8.75 8.80
C ALA A 400 29.09 -7.62 8.85
N ILE A 401 29.44 -7.13 10.05
CA ILE A 401 30.45 -6.09 10.24
C ILE A 401 31.83 -6.58 9.79
N ARG A 402 32.27 -7.76 10.22
CA ARG A 402 33.59 -8.30 9.83
C ARG A 402 33.72 -8.49 8.32
N SER A 403 32.62 -8.92 7.69
CA SER A 403 32.54 -9.19 6.25
C SER A 403 32.14 -7.99 5.38
N GLY A 404 31.95 -6.80 5.97
CA GLY A 404 31.67 -5.57 5.23
C GLY A 404 30.28 -5.49 4.61
N ASN A 405 29.30 -6.20 5.18
CA ASN A 405 27.93 -6.23 4.69
C ASN A 405 27.02 -5.26 5.46
N GLY A 406 26.02 -4.72 4.76
CA GLY A 406 24.87 -4.06 5.38
C GLY A 406 23.89 -5.13 5.85
N LEU A 407 23.07 -4.82 6.86
CA LEU A 407 22.27 -5.84 7.51
C LEU A 407 20.87 -5.35 7.87
N LEU A 408 19.87 -6.14 7.51
CA LEU A 408 18.50 -6.05 7.98
C LEU A 408 18.18 -7.30 8.79
N LEU A 409 17.69 -7.10 10.01
CA LEU A 409 17.40 -8.17 10.96
C LEU A 409 15.92 -8.22 11.24
N LYS A 410 15.37 -9.44 11.24
CA LYS A 410 14.04 -9.72 11.76
C LYS A 410 14.11 -10.86 12.77
N GLY A 411 14.03 -10.51 14.05
CA GLY A 411 13.90 -11.50 15.11
C GLY A 411 12.44 -11.93 15.35
N GLY A 412 12.29 -13.00 16.12
CA GLY A 412 11.00 -13.46 16.65
C GLY A 412 10.27 -12.38 17.47
N LYS A 413 8.93 -12.39 17.44
CA LYS A 413 8.10 -11.42 18.16
C LYS A 413 8.23 -11.55 19.68
N GLU A 414 8.61 -12.74 20.13
CA GLU A 414 8.80 -13.14 21.52
C GLU A 414 10.07 -12.50 22.13
N ALA A 415 11.01 -12.06 21.30
CA ALA A 415 12.29 -11.45 21.71
C ALA A 415 12.33 -9.95 21.41
N ARG A 416 11.18 -9.27 21.36
CA ARG A 416 11.08 -7.91 20.83
C ARG A 416 11.94 -6.92 21.61
N ARG A 417 11.88 -6.92 22.95
CA ARG A 417 12.63 -5.98 23.80
C ARG A 417 14.12 -6.30 23.79
N SER A 418 14.45 -7.58 23.89
CA SER A 418 15.82 -8.13 23.81
C SER A 418 16.49 -7.72 22.50
N ASN A 419 15.78 -7.88 21.37
CA ASN A 419 16.30 -7.49 20.07
C ASN A 419 16.50 -5.97 19.96
N ALA A 420 15.58 -5.17 20.50
CA ALA A 420 15.69 -3.71 20.47
C ALA A 420 16.88 -3.20 21.29
N ILE A 421 17.09 -3.72 22.51
CA ILE A 421 18.22 -3.29 23.34
C ILE A 421 19.57 -3.75 22.76
N LEU A 422 19.66 -4.98 22.27
CA LEU A 422 20.88 -5.50 21.64
C LEU A 422 21.22 -4.75 20.35
N HIS A 423 20.20 -4.49 19.51
CA HIS A 423 20.35 -3.69 18.31
C HIS A 423 20.91 -2.31 18.65
N LYS A 424 20.30 -1.62 19.63
CA LYS A 424 20.77 -0.31 20.10
C LYS A 424 22.22 -0.34 20.59
N VAL A 425 22.56 -1.27 21.48
CA VAL A 425 23.93 -1.41 22.02
C VAL A 425 24.96 -1.60 20.91
N ILE A 426 24.63 -2.41 19.89
CA ILE A 426 25.52 -2.64 18.75
C ILE A 426 25.62 -1.39 17.87
N THR A 427 24.50 -0.75 17.53
CA THR A 427 24.53 0.43 16.63
C THR A 427 25.18 1.64 17.27
N ASP A 428 25.07 1.80 18.59
CA ASP A 428 25.71 2.89 19.33
C ASP A 428 27.25 2.72 19.38
N ALA A 429 27.76 1.49 19.23
CA ALA A 429 29.19 1.21 19.12
C ALA A 429 29.75 1.36 17.71
N ILE A 430 28.90 1.56 16.69
CA ILE A 430 29.35 1.79 15.31
C ILE A 430 29.78 3.25 15.16
N PRO A 431 30.98 3.53 14.62
CA PRO A 431 31.47 4.89 14.46
C PRO A 431 30.60 5.70 13.50
N GLU A 432 30.45 6.99 13.78
CA GLU A 432 29.64 7.92 12.97
C GLU A 432 30.08 7.97 11.50
N THR A 433 31.36 7.69 11.22
CA THR A 433 31.91 7.60 9.85
C THR A 433 31.25 6.52 9.01
N VAL A 434 30.79 5.42 9.62
CA VAL A 434 29.99 4.38 8.97
C VAL A 434 28.50 4.72 9.06
N GLY A 435 28.07 5.20 10.21
CA GLY A 435 26.70 5.59 10.53
C GLY A 435 25.89 4.46 11.16
N GLY A 436 25.13 4.79 12.21
CA GLY A 436 24.33 3.82 12.98
C GLY A 436 23.20 3.12 12.22
N LYS A 437 22.96 3.49 10.95
CA LYS A 437 21.98 2.85 10.05
C LYS A 437 22.54 1.65 9.27
N LEU A 438 23.77 1.21 9.55
CA LEU A 438 24.35 -0.01 8.97
C LEU A 438 23.48 -1.25 9.21
N ILE A 439 22.90 -1.33 10.41
CA ILE A 439 22.06 -2.44 10.85
C ILE A 439 20.66 -1.91 11.08
N GLY A 440 19.69 -2.41 10.32
CA GLY A 440 18.27 -2.11 10.49
C GLY A 440 17.52 -3.25 11.19
N LEU A 441 16.63 -2.92 12.13
CA LEU A 441 15.73 -3.89 12.77
C LEU A 441 14.31 -3.79 12.19
N VAL A 442 13.93 -4.73 11.34
CA VAL A 442 12.59 -4.79 10.73
C VAL A 442 11.58 -5.25 11.78
N THR A 443 10.46 -4.56 11.92
CA THR A 443 9.51 -4.84 13.01
C THR A 443 8.31 -5.66 12.57
N SER A 444 7.82 -5.49 11.33
CA SER A 444 6.66 -6.21 10.79
C SER A 444 7.05 -7.30 9.78
N ARG A 445 6.23 -8.35 9.66
CA ARG A 445 6.38 -9.35 8.58
C ARG A 445 5.87 -8.82 7.23
N GLU A 446 4.94 -7.87 7.28
CA GLU A 446 4.28 -7.29 6.11
C GLU A 446 5.24 -6.48 5.23
N GLU A 447 6.34 -5.98 5.81
CA GLU A 447 7.40 -5.27 5.10
C GLU A 447 8.35 -6.19 4.31
N ILE A 448 8.36 -7.50 4.57
CA ILE A 448 9.32 -8.44 3.94
C ILE A 448 9.02 -8.68 2.44
N PRO A 449 7.77 -8.90 2.00
CA PRO A 449 7.48 -9.05 0.57
C PRO A 449 7.90 -7.83 -0.27
N ASP A 450 7.82 -6.63 0.30
CA ASP A 450 8.23 -5.42 -0.41
C ASP A 450 9.75 -5.27 -0.49
N LEU A 451 10.49 -5.76 0.52
CA LEU A 451 11.94 -5.92 0.43
C LEU A 451 12.36 -6.93 -0.64
N LEU A 452 11.64 -8.03 -0.78
CA LEU A 452 11.96 -9.09 -1.75
C LEU A 452 11.67 -8.68 -3.20
N LYS A 453 10.88 -7.63 -3.42
CA LYS A 453 10.63 -7.04 -4.76
C LYS A 453 11.70 -6.01 -5.17
N LEU A 454 12.68 -5.71 -4.31
CA LEU A 454 13.73 -4.73 -4.61
C LEU A 454 14.76 -5.35 -5.56
N ASP A 455 14.65 -5.03 -6.85
CA ASP A 455 15.61 -5.42 -7.91
C ASP A 455 16.57 -4.27 -8.30
N ASP A 456 16.73 -3.25 -7.45
CA ASP A 456 17.57 -2.09 -7.75
C ASP A 456 19.07 -2.46 -7.74
N ALA A 457 19.59 -2.80 -8.92
CA ALA A 457 21.01 -3.05 -9.20
C ALA A 457 21.96 -1.98 -8.59
#